data_AF-A0A7S4AC90-F1
#
_entry.id   AF-A0A7S4AC90-F1
#
_cell.length_a   1.000
_cell.length_b   1.000
_cell.length_c   1.000
_cell.angle_alpha   90.00
_cell.angle_beta   90.00
_cell.angle_gamma   90.00
#
_symmetry.space_group_name_H-M   'P 1'
#
loop_
_entity.id
_entity.type
_entity.pdbx_description
1 polymer ?
#
loop_
_entity_poly.entity_id
_entity_poly.type
_entity_poly.pdbx_seq_one_letter_code
_entity_poly.pdbx_strand_id
1 'polypeptide(L)'
;MRVTLYVILKLVKYDVDAQRSGVVLIWWIHEIRINDFNLWSQVFKKAIQPMPMRINALHYHMPASANQQLVTIGKAAFLSAIGSEYRARVRIHIGSATEYLSYLQTFGIQPSQVPIDTNTEERNTVNHKKWIEQQCMRENSTKEFTGIEYPRHSDVLFGRGCIVRQHPGNALYKHLLKQYTYKYNNATNRGSKAIVAWSIVSELQESHGSRFLREDKRSGFWYEVSKVAAREKVSVALRDMRKVTKNSNSTRAVQPANFFVTTSSKQKCNEAEVNAISSHTRSDLNDSSNSSSYVFVDIEGDLQQGCFGTGTAIDGSESM
;
A
#
# COMPACT_ATOMS: atom_id res chain seq x y z
N MET A 1 -21.31 1.02 -10.55
CA MET A 1 -21.49 -0.36 -10.03
C MET A 1 -20.52 -1.40 -10.59
N ARG A 2 -20.36 -1.55 -11.92
CA ARG A 2 -19.51 -2.64 -12.49
C ARG A 2 -18.04 -2.55 -12.06
N VAL A 3 -17.45 -1.36 -12.12
CA VAL A 3 -16.07 -1.10 -11.65
C VAL A 3 -15.93 -1.43 -10.17
N THR A 4 -16.88 -0.98 -9.36
CA THR A 4 -16.90 -1.23 -7.91
C THR A 4 -16.90 -2.71 -7.58
N LEU A 5 -17.79 -3.47 -8.23
CA LEU A 5 -17.88 -4.91 -8.05
C LEU A 5 -16.61 -5.61 -8.54
N TYR A 6 -16.06 -5.18 -9.68
CA TYR A 6 -14.80 -5.69 -10.19
C TYR A 6 -13.65 -5.51 -9.19
N VAL A 7 -13.48 -4.29 -8.65
CA VAL A 7 -12.42 -3.99 -7.67
C VAL A 7 -12.59 -4.85 -6.41
N ILE A 8 -13.82 -4.94 -5.89
CA ILE A 8 -14.14 -5.77 -4.72
C ILE A 8 -13.82 -7.25 -5.00
N LEU A 9 -14.24 -7.79 -6.14
CA LEU A 9 -13.98 -9.18 -6.50
C LEU A 9 -12.50 -9.47 -6.69
N LYS A 10 -11.72 -8.49 -7.19
CA LYS A 10 -10.26 -8.62 -7.28
C LYS A 10 -9.61 -8.71 -5.90
N LEU A 11 -10.04 -7.87 -4.95
CA LEU A 11 -9.56 -7.96 -3.57
C LEU A 11 -9.89 -9.29 -2.94
N VAL A 12 -11.16 -9.69 -3.05
CA VAL A 12 -11.65 -10.97 -2.55
C VAL A 12 -10.84 -12.11 -3.15
N LYS A 13 -10.45 -12.07 -4.43
CA LYS A 13 -9.74 -13.16 -5.07
C LYS A 13 -8.26 -13.24 -4.69
N TYR A 14 -7.58 -12.11 -4.56
CA TYR A 14 -6.11 -12.08 -4.53
C TYR A 14 -5.50 -11.62 -3.21
N ASP A 15 -6.27 -10.97 -2.33
CA ASP A 15 -5.76 -10.45 -1.06
C ASP A 15 -6.21 -11.32 0.12
N VAL A 16 -5.39 -12.31 0.45
CA VAL A 16 -5.61 -13.23 1.58
C VAL A 16 -5.60 -12.49 2.92
N ASP A 17 -4.80 -11.43 3.04
CA ASP A 17 -4.70 -10.66 4.28
C ASP A 17 -5.99 -9.84 4.48
N ALA A 18 -6.58 -9.27 3.41
CA ALA A 18 -7.90 -8.64 3.44
C ALA A 18 -9.03 -9.64 3.74
N GLN A 19 -8.98 -10.87 3.19
CA GLN A 19 -9.96 -11.91 3.50
C GLN A 19 -9.97 -12.26 5.00
N ARG A 20 -8.79 -12.32 5.64
CA ARG A 20 -8.64 -12.66 7.06
C ARG A 20 -9.02 -11.51 7.99
N SER A 21 -8.53 -10.31 7.69
CA SER A 21 -8.69 -9.13 8.56
C SER A 21 -10.04 -8.45 8.37
N GLY A 22 -10.66 -8.61 7.20
CA GLY A 22 -11.81 -7.84 6.74
C GLY A 22 -11.40 -6.49 6.18
N VAL A 23 -12.39 -5.74 5.69
CA VAL A 23 -12.19 -4.44 5.04
C VAL A 23 -12.92 -3.31 5.75
N VAL A 24 -12.39 -2.10 5.59
CA VAL A 24 -13.06 -0.84 5.90
C VAL A 24 -13.40 -0.17 4.58
N LEU A 25 -14.67 0.19 4.39
CA LEU A 25 -15.11 0.91 3.20
C LEU A 25 -15.29 2.38 3.56
N ILE A 26 -14.72 3.25 2.72
CA ILE A 26 -14.85 4.70 2.82
C ILE A 26 -15.62 5.18 1.59
N TRP A 27 -16.74 5.86 1.83
CA TRP A 27 -17.53 6.52 0.81
C TRP A 27 -17.48 8.03 1.00
N TRP A 28 -17.37 8.74 -0.11
CA TRP A 28 -17.35 10.18 -0.17
C TRP A 28 -18.49 10.66 -1.05
N ILE A 29 -19.54 11.21 -0.45
CA ILE A 29 -20.74 11.64 -1.15
C ILE A 29 -20.58 13.14 -1.41
N HIS A 30 -20.70 13.62 -2.64
CA HIS A 30 -20.57 15.07 -2.94
C HIS A 30 -21.93 15.78 -2.95
N GLU A 31 -22.96 15.15 -3.51
CA GLU A 31 -24.32 15.68 -3.56
C GLU A 31 -25.30 14.56 -3.18
N ILE A 32 -26.30 14.86 -2.35
CA ILE A 32 -27.35 13.90 -2.00
C ILE A 32 -28.60 14.25 -2.80
N ARG A 33 -29.05 13.35 -3.67
CA ARG A 33 -30.34 13.44 -4.36
C ARG A 33 -31.29 12.39 -3.81
N ILE A 34 -32.60 12.70 -3.84
CA ILE A 34 -33.63 11.80 -3.27
C ILE A 34 -33.64 10.43 -3.98
N ASN A 35 -33.34 10.40 -5.28
CA ASN A 35 -33.29 9.14 -6.03
C ASN A 35 -32.11 8.24 -5.63
N ASP A 36 -31.07 8.81 -5.00
CA ASP A 36 -29.86 8.08 -4.62
C ASP A 36 -30.13 7.08 -3.49
N PHE A 37 -31.13 7.34 -2.63
CA PHE A 37 -31.49 6.44 -1.54
C PHE A 37 -31.91 5.05 -2.02
N ASN A 38 -32.70 5.00 -3.10
CA ASN A 38 -33.12 3.74 -3.72
C ASN A 38 -31.93 3.02 -4.37
N LEU A 39 -31.05 3.77 -5.03
CA LEU A 39 -29.83 3.24 -5.62
C LEU A 39 -28.92 2.64 -4.53
N TRP A 40 -28.68 3.37 -3.44
CA TRP A 40 -27.85 2.90 -2.32
C TRP A 40 -28.43 1.64 -1.67
N SER A 41 -29.75 1.57 -1.47
CA SER A 41 -30.40 0.35 -0.96
C SER A 41 -30.17 -0.85 -1.88
N GLN A 42 -30.30 -0.65 -3.20
CA GLN A 42 -30.06 -1.71 -4.18
C GLN A 42 -28.59 -2.13 -4.24
N VAL A 43 -27.66 -1.17 -4.28
CA VAL A 43 -26.21 -1.43 -4.24
C VAL A 43 -25.84 -2.21 -3.00
N PHE A 44 -26.33 -1.79 -1.84
CA PHE A 44 -26.04 -2.43 -0.57
C PHE A 44 -26.50 -3.89 -0.57
N LYS A 45 -27.77 -4.14 -0.92
CA LYS A 45 -28.34 -5.50 -0.96
C LYS A 45 -27.72 -6.41 -2.02
N LYS A 46 -27.36 -5.87 -3.19
CA LYS A 46 -26.87 -6.66 -4.33
C LYS A 46 -25.37 -6.83 -4.40
N ALA A 47 -24.58 -5.91 -3.82
CA ALA A 47 -23.12 -5.92 -3.95
C ALA A 47 -22.40 -6.03 -2.60
N ILE A 48 -22.87 -5.32 -1.57
CA ILE A 48 -22.17 -5.25 -0.28
C ILE A 48 -22.56 -6.41 0.64
N GLN A 49 -23.85 -6.68 0.80
CA GLN A 49 -24.36 -7.76 1.65
C GLN A 49 -23.90 -9.18 1.22
N PRO A 50 -23.91 -9.55 -0.07
CA PRO A 50 -23.46 -10.89 -0.50
C PRO A 50 -21.93 -10.99 -0.64
N MET A 51 -21.17 -9.95 -0.30
CA MET A 51 -19.71 -9.95 -0.44
C MET A 51 -19.10 -11.01 0.50
N PRO A 52 -18.28 -11.94 0.00
CA PRO A 52 -17.68 -13.02 0.80
C PRO A 52 -16.44 -12.51 1.57
N MET A 53 -16.57 -11.38 2.25
CA MET A 53 -15.50 -10.77 3.02
C MET A 53 -16.08 -10.00 4.20
N ARG A 54 -15.39 -10.05 5.34
CA ARG A 54 -15.84 -9.37 6.55
C ARG A 54 -15.76 -7.86 6.38
N ILE A 55 -16.86 -7.17 6.58
CA ILE A 55 -16.90 -5.71 6.64
C ILE A 55 -16.73 -5.29 8.11
N ASN A 56 -15.65 -4.58 8.42
CA ASN A 56 -15.35 -4.16 9.77
C ASN A 56 -16.05 -2.85 10.09
N ALA A 57 -15.95 -1.88 9.19
CA ALA A 57 -16.53 -0.55 9.33
C ALA A 57 -16.90 0.03 7.96
N LEU A 58 -17.93 0.88 7.97
CA LEU A 58 -18.40 1.65 6.83
C LEU A 58 -18.36 3.13 7.21
N HIS A 59 -17.45 3.89 6.62
CA HIS A 59 -17.34 5.34 6.86
C HIS A 59 -17.92 6.09 5.67
N TYR A 60 -18.81 7.02 5.96
CA TYR A 60 -19.46 7.87 4.97
C TYR A 60 -19.15 9.32 5.30
N HIS A 61 -18.65 10.05 4.32
CA HIS A 61 -18.58 11.51 4.36
C HIS A 61 -19.75 12.11 3.60
N MET A 62 -20.39 13.08 4.23
CA MET A 62 -21.42 13.93 3.66
C MET A 62 -20.97 15.39 3.88
N PRO A 63 -20.81 16.19 2.82
CA PRO A 63 -20.42 17.58 2.95
C PRO A 63 -21.50 18.35 3.71
N ALA A 64 -21.06 19.35 4.46
CA ALA A 64 -21.98 20.32 5.02
C ALA A 64 -22.73 21.01 3.87
N SER A 65 -24.06 20.91 3.86
CA SER A 65 -24.89 21.62 2.89
C SER A 65 -25.65 22.75 3.58
N ALA A 66 -26.05 23.76 2.80
CA ALA A 66 -26.89 24.85 3.31
C ALA A 66 -28.23 24.37 3.88
N ASN A 67 -28.70 23.18 3.47
CA ASN A 67 -29.93 22.58 3.96
C ASN A 67 -29.61 21.40 4.91
N GLN A 68 -29.38 21.74 6.18
CA GLN A 68 -29.08 20.76 7.22
C GLN A 68 -30.19 19.70 7.39
N GLN A 69 -31.46 20.06 7.13
CA GLN A 69 -32.59 19.12 7.21
C GLN A 69 -32.48 18.04 6.14
N LEU A 70 -32.08 18.37 4.90
CA LEU A 70 -31.86 17.37 3.85
C LEU A 70 -30.75 16.39 4.21
N VAL A 71 -29.66 16.86 4.83
CA VAL A 71 -28.57 15.98 5.29
C VAL A 71 -29.06 15.06 6.41
N THR A 72 -29.84 15.58 7.37
CA THR A 72 -30.43 14.77 8.45
C THR A 72 -31.39 13.71 7.91
N ILE A 73 -32.28 14.08 6.98
CA ILE A 73 -33.20 13.16 6.31
C ILE A 73 -32.41 12.12 5.51
N GLY A 74 -31.39 12.54 4.77
CA GLY A 74 -30.56 11.64 3.97
C GLY A 74 -29.80 10.63 4.83
N LYS A 75 -29.26 11.06 5.97
CA LYS A 75 -28.67 10.18 6.98
C LYS A 75 -29.67 9.15 7.50
N ALA A 76 -30.89 9.58 7.84
CA ALA A 76 -31.92 8.67 8.36
C ALA A 76 -32.41 7.67 7.29
N ALA A 77 -32.60 8.13 6.06
CA ALA A 77 -32.98 7.31 4.91
C ALA A 77 -31.88 6.26 4.61
N PHE A 78 -30.62 6.69 4.60
CA PHE A 78 -29.48 5.81 4.41
C PHE A 78 -29.38 4.73 5.51
N LEU A 79 -29.47 5.11 6.78
CA LEU A 79 -29.45 4.17 7.92
C LEU A 79 -30.64 3.20 7.92
N SER A 80 -31.75 3.59 7.30
CA SER A 80 -32.90 2.72 7.06
C SER A 80 -32.62 1.73 5.92
N ALA A 81 -31.99 2.19 4.83
CA ALA A 81 -31.67 1.39 3.65
C ALA A 81 -30.69 0.24 3.90
N ILE A 82 -29.70 0.44 4.78
CA ILE A 82 -28.68 -0.58 5.12
C ILE A 82 -29.17 -1.70 6.05
N GLY A 83 -30.32 -1.51 6.72
CA GLY A 83 -30.82 -2.44 7.73
C GLY A 83 -30.11 -2.36 9.08
N SER A 84 -30.74 -2.92 10.12
CA SER A 84 -30.28 -2.81 11.52
C SER A 84 -28.94 -3.50 11.80
N GLU A 85 -28.64 -4.59 11.10
CA GLU A 85 -27.46 -5.43 11.32
C GLU A 85 -26.14 -4.67 11.11
N TYR A 86 -26.11 -3.72 10.18
CA TYR A 86 -24.91 -2.99 9.81
C TYR A 86 -24.76 -1.65 10.53
N ARG A 87 -25.83 -1.14 11.17
CA ARG A 87 -25.83 0.18 11.84
C ARG A 87 -24.70 0.34 12.86
N ALA A 88 -24.37 -0.73 13.59
CA ALA A 88 -23.28 -0.73 14.56
C ALA A 88 -21.90 -0.46 13.93
N ARG A 89 -21.73 -0.81 12.64
CA ARG A 89 -20.48 -0.67 11.87
C ARG A 89 -20.43 0.58 11.01
N VAL A 90 -21.54 1.33 10.91
CA VAL A 90 -21.61 2.55 10.10
C VAL A 90 -21.21 3.75 10.93
N ARG A 91 -20.43 4.65 10.31
CA ARG A 91 -20.09 5.97 10.83
C ARG A 91 -20.34 6.99 9.73
N ILE A 92 -21.23 7.95 10.00
CA ILE A 92 -21.58 9.02 9.06
C ILE A 92 -21.03 10.31 9.62
N HIS A 93 -20.17 10.95 8.83
CA HIS A 93 -19.47 12.18 9.15
C HIS A 93 -20.05 13.31 8.31
N ILE A 94 -20.54 14.34 8.98
CA ILE A 94 -21.11 15.52 8.34
C ILE A 94 -20.18 16.67 8.66
N GLY A 95 -19.57 17.28 7.65
CA GLY A 95 -18.59 18.32 7.87
C GLY A 95 -17.67 18.55 6.67
N SER A 96 -16.59 19.29 6.89
CA SER A 96 -15.60 19.53 5.85
C SER A 96 -14.78 18.27 5.55
N ALA A 97 -14.19 18.22 4.35
CA ALA A 97 -13.23 17.21 3.96
C ALA A 97 -12.09 17.04 5.00
N THR A 98 -11.57 18.17 5.48
CA THR A 98 -10.46 18.22 6.45
C THR A 98 -10.82 17.63 7.80
N GLU A 99 -11.99 17.97 8.34
CA GLU A 99 -12.49 17.44 9.61
C GLU A 99 -12.67 15.92 9.54
N TYR A 100 -13.23 15.43 8.42
CA TYR A 100 -13.41 14.01 8.22
C TYR A 100 -12.08 13.24 8.12
N LEU A 101 -11.09 13.76 7.38
CA LEU A 101 -9.78 13.11 7.31
C LEU A 101 -9.07 13.10 8.68
N SER A 102 -9.17 14.18 9.46
CA SER A 102 -8.67 14.19 10.84
C SER A 102 -9.39 13.17 11.73
N TYR A 103 -10.69 12.97 11.53
CA TYR A 103 -11.42 11.92 12.23
C TYR A 103 -10.94 10.52 11.82
N LEU A 104 -10.73 10.26 10.53
CA LEU A 104 -10.22 8.98 10.03
C LEU A 104 -8.84 8.62 10.62
N GLN A 105 -7.99 9.62 10.92
CA GLN A 105 -6.71 9.39 11.59
C GLN A 105 -6.85 8.71 12.94
N THR A 106 -7.95 8.95 13.67
CA THR A 106 -8.21 8.29 14.96
C THR A 106 -8.42 6.77 14.83
N PHE A 107 -8.71 6.30 13.61
CA PHE A 107 -8.81 4.87 13.26
C PHE A 107 -7.54 4.34 12.58
N GLY A 108 -6.46 5.14 12.55
CA GLY A 108 -5.21 4.79 11.90
C GLY A 108 -5.22 4.97 10.38
N ILE A 109 -6.23 5.62 9.81
CA ILE A 109 -6.32 5.90 8.37
C ILE A 109 -5.77 7.29 8.12
N GLN A 110 -4.59 7.36 7.50
CA GLN A 110 -3.91 8.64 7.29
C GLN A 110 -4.53 9.41 6.10
N PRO A 111 -4.60 10.76 6.15
CA PRO A 111 -5.21 11.57 5.08
C PRO A 111 -4.52 11.35 3.73
N SER A 112 -3.21 11.13 3.75
CA SER A 112 -2.40 10.86 2.57
C SER A 112 -2.66 9.49 1.92
N GLN A 113 -3.46 8.62 2.55
CA GLN A 113 -3.93 7.37 1.95
C GLN A 113 -5.25 7.56 1.20
N VAL A 114 -6.02 8.61 1.52
CA VAL A 114 -7.31 8.88 0.89
C VAL A 114 -7.06 9.69 -0.39
N PRO A 115 -7.59 9.28 -1.56
CA PRO A 115 -7.27 9.88 -2.86
C PRO A 115 -8.06 11.19 -3.10
N ILE A 116 -8.09 12.09 -2.12
CA ILE A 116 -8.87 13.32 -2.15
C ILE A 116 -7.97 14.46 -1.71
N ASP A 117 -7.89 15.48 -2.56
CA ASP A 117 -7.18 16.70 -2.22
C ASP A 117 -8.04 17.54 -1.28
N THR A 118 -7.52 17.82 -0.09
CA THR A 118 -8.24 18.58 0.94
C THR A 118 -8.48 20.03 0.58
N ASN A 119 -7.71 20.59 -0.37
CA ASN A 119 -7.78 22.01 -0.73
C ASN A 119 -8.72 22.25 -1.91
N THR A 120 -8.76 21.32 -2.86
CA THR A 120 -9.56 21.42 -4.08
C THR A 120 -10.83 20.55 -4.02
N GLU A 121 -10.93 19.65 -3.03
CA GLU A 121 -11.92 18.56 -2.96
C GLU A 121 -11.94 17.67 -4.21
N GLU A 122 -10.89 17.75 -5.04
CA GLU A 122 -10.78 16.97 -6.27
C GLU A 122 -10.21 15.58 -6.00
N ARG A 123 -10.63 14.64 -6.85
CA ARG A 123 -10.25 13.22 -6.76
C ARG A 123 -8.92 12.98 -7.45
N ASN A 124 -7.94 12.45 -6.73
CA ASN A 124 -6.70 11.97 -7.33
C ASN A 124 -6.87 10.55 -7.89
N THR A 125 -7.04 10.45 -9.20
CA THR A 125 -7.24 9.16 -9.89
C THR A 125 -5.96 8.49 -10.37
N VAL A 126 -4.78 9.12 -10.20
CA VAL A 126 -3.53 8.64 -10.80
C VAL A 126 -3.17 7.23 -10.34
N ASN A 127 -3.27 6.97 -9.03
CA ASN A 127 -2.95 5.66 -8.48
C ASN A 127 -4.00 4.61 -8.85
N HIS A 128 -5.28 5.00 -8.92
CA HIS A 128 -6.35 4.09 -9.33
C HIS A 128 -6.20 3.65 -10.79
N LYS A 129 -5.85 4.58 -11.70
CA LYS A 129 -5.59 4.26 -13.11
C LYS A 129 -4.40 3.30 -13.25
N LYS A 130 -3.29 3.58 -12.56
CA LYS A 130 -2.14 2.67 -12.51
C LYS A 130 -2.52 1.27 -11.99
N TRP A 131 -3.35 1.20 -10.96
CA TRP A 131 -3.82 -0.06 -10.43
C TRP A 131 -4.68 -0.83 -11.44
N ILE A 132 -5.59 -0.15 -12.15
CA ILE A 132 -6.39 -0.79 -13.21
C ILE A 132 -5.48 -1.33 -14.33
N GLU A 133 -4.49 -0.55 -14.77
CA GLU A 133 -3.50 -0.99 -15.77
C GLU A 133 -2.75 -2.24 -15.30
N GLN A 134 -2.33 -2.26 -14.04
CA GLN A 134 -1.71 -3.42 -13.39
C GLN A 134 -2.61 -4.65 -13.39
N GLN A 135 -3.91 -4.49 -13.11
CA GLN A 135 -4.86 -5.60 -13.17
C GLN A 135 -5.07 -6.10 -14.60
N CYS A 136 -5.13 -5.21 -15.59
CA CYS A 136 -5.24 -5.59 -16.99
C CYS A 136 -4.01 -6.39 -17.45
N MET A 137 -2.80 -5.97 -17.06
CA MET A 137 -1.57 -6.74 -17.33
C MET A 137 -1.61 -8.13 -16.69
N ARG A 138 -2.11 -8.23 -15.45
CA ARG A 138 -2.27 -9.51 -14.74
C ARG A 138 -3.25 -10.44 -15.45
N GLU A 139 -4.38 -9.92 -15.90
CA GLU A 139 -5.41 -10.70 -16.59
C GLU A 139 -4.97 -11.20 -17.98
N ASN A 140 -4.19 -10.38 -18.68
CA ASN A 140 -3.63 -10.75 -19.98
C ASN A 140 -2.46 -11.73 -19.88
N SER A 141 -1.96 -12.04 -18.67
CA SER A 141 -0.91 -13.03 -18.47
C SER A 141 -1.44 -14.44 -18.69
N THR A 142 -0.87 -15.14 -19.67
CA THR A 142 -1.16 -16.57 -19.93
C THR A 142 -0.52 -17.53 -18.91
N LYS A 143 0.43 -17.03 -18.12
CA LYS A 143 1.12 -17.79 -17.06
C LYS A 143 0.60 -17.40 -15.68
N GLU A 144 0.83 -18.27 -14.72
CA GLU A 144 0.61 -17.98 -13.30
C GLU A 144 1.32 -16.68 -12.91
N PHE A 145 0.53 -15.71 -12.43
CA PHE A 145 1.02 -14.39 -12.10
C PHE A 145 1.65 -14.39 -10.72
N THR A 146 2.96 -14.15 -10.64
CA THR A 146 3.75 -14.15 -9.39
C THR A 146 4.12 -12.76 -8.88
N GLY A 147 3.61 -11.70 -9.53
CA GLY A 147 3.88 -10.32 -9.14
C GLY A 147 3.24 -9.99 -7.78
N ILE A 148 4.01 -9.33 -6.92
CA ILE A 148 3.59 -8.85 -5.61
C ILE A 148 3.22 -7.38 -5.75
N GLU A 149 2.00 -7.04 -5.36
CA GLU A 149 1.47 -5.67 -5.45
C GLU A 149 2.04 -4.78 -4.36
N TYR A 150 2.01 -5.25 -3.11
CA TYR A 150 2.50 -4.53 -1.94
C TYR A 150 3.51 -5.37 -1.18
N PRO A 151 4.76 -4.87 -1.01
CA PRO A 151 5.70 -5.49 -0.09
C PRO A 151 5.19 -5.47 1.35
N ARG A 152 5.45 -6.55 2.08
CA ARG A 152 5.17 -6.64 3.52
C ARG A 152 6.22 -5.86 4.29
N HIS A 153 5.88 -5.48 5.52
CA HIS A 153 6.81 -4.78 6.41
C HIS A 153 8.12 -5.55 6.65
N SER A 154 8.10 -6.89 6.62
CA SER A 154 9.29 -7.74 6.73
C SER A 154 10.13 -7.81 5.44
N ASP A 155 9.58 -7.45 4.28
CA ASP A 155 10.27 -7.64 3.00
C ASP A 155 11.46 -6.67 2.83
N VAL A 156 12.54 -7.18 2.25
CA VAL A 156 13.78 -6.44 1.98
C VAL A 156 13.79 -5.98 0.53
N LEU A 157 13.65 -4.68 0.33
CA LEU A 157 13.50 -4.07 -0.99
C LEU A 157 14.86 -3.75 -1.65
N PHE A 158 15.02 -4.15 -2.91
CA PHE A 158 16.07 -3.71 -3.80
C PHE A 158 15.74 -2.32 -4.37
N GLY A 159 16.79 -1.57 -4.69
CA GLY A 159 16.66 -0.25 -5.30
C GLY A 159 17.47 0.81 -4.58
N ARG A 160 17.27 2.05 -5.03
CA ARG A 160 17.83 3.28 -4.45
C ARG A 160 16.66 4.20 -4.12
N GLY A 161 16.90 5.21 -3.29
CA GLY A 161 15.89 6.19 -2.90
C GLY A 161 15.51 6.13 -1.42
N CYS A 162 14.86 7.19 -0.95
CA CYS A 162 14.55 7.38 0.46
C CYS A 162 13.56 6.33 0.98
N ILE A 163 12.50 6.05 0.20
CA ILE A 163 11.42 5.12 0.54
C ILE A 163 11.95 3.70 0.73
N VAL A 164 12.63 3.16 -0.29
CA VAL A 164 13.29 1.85 -0.22
C VAL A 164 14.24 1.78 0.98
N ARG A 165 14.99 2.85 1.25
CA ARG A 165 15.96 2.89 2.35
C ARG A 165 15.28 2.89 3.73
N GLN A 166 14.11 3.50 3.86
CA GLN A 166 13.36 3.65 5.11
C GLN A 166 12.36 2.52 5.34
N HIS A 167 12.12 1.67 4.33
CA HIS A 167 11.25 0.51 4.46
C HIS A 167 11.63 -0.34 5.70
N PRO A 168 10.66 -0.82 6.50
CA PRO A 168 10.94 -1.47 7.78
C PRO A 168 11.82 -2.71 7.64
N GLY A 169 11.58 -3.55 6.63
CA GLY A 169 12.43 -4.71 6.34
C GLY A 169 13.86 -4.31 5.95
N ASN A 170 14.05 -3.14 5.30
CA ASN A 170 15.39 -2.61 5.02
C ASN A 170 16.06 -2.03 6.28
N ALA A 171 15.30 -1.56 7.26
CA ALA A 171 15.82 -1.16 8.56
C ALA A 171 16.29 -2.38 9.37
N LEU A 172 15.48 -3.44 9.42
CA LEU A 172 15.85 -4.73 10.03
C LEU A 172 17.09 -5.34 9.36
N TYR A 173 17.10 -5.39 8.03
CA TYR A 173 18.26 -5.83 7.24
C TYR A 173 19.56 -5.09 7.63
N LYS A 174 19.50 -3.76 7.77
CA LYS A 174 20.66 -2.97 8.22
C LYS A 174 21.07 -3.27 9.65
N HIS A 175 20.11 -3.54 10.52
CA HIS A 175 20.39 -3.94 11.90
C HIS A 175 21.19 -5.25 11.92
N LEU A 176 20.73 -6.27 11.20
CA LEU A 176 21.43 -7.55 11.09
C LEU A 176 22.82 -7.40 10.45
N LEU A 177 22.96 -6.59 9.39
CA LEU A 177 24.27 -6.30 8.81
C LEU A 177 25.26 -5.79 9.87
N LYS A 178 24.85 -4.87 10.75
CA LYS A 178 25.71 -4.33 11.81
C LYS A 178 26.12 -5.42 12.81
N GLN A 179 25.18 -6.25 13.24
CA GLN A 179 25.46 -7.36 14.17
C GLN A 179 26.50 -8.34 13.61
N TYR A 180 26.39 -8.67 12.32
CA TYR A 180 27.30 -9.61 11.65
C TYR A 180 28.59 -8.98 11.11
N THR A 181 28.74 -7.65 11.18
CA THR A 181 29.90 -6.94 10.65
C THR A 181 31.21 -7.40 11.30
N TYR A 182 31.22 -7.62 12.61
CA TYR A 182 32.40 -8.13 13.33
C TYR A 182 32.81 -9.51 12.83
N LYS A 183 31.85 -10.45 12.76
CA LYS A 183 32.08 -11.82 12.23
C LYS A 183 32.61 -11.79 10.81
N TYR A 184 32.05 -10.94 9.94
CA TYR A 184 32.49 -10.78 8.56
C TYR A 184 33.92 -10.23 8.45
N ASN A 185 34.29 -9.27 9.30
CA ASN A 185 35.60 -8.64 9.27
C ASN A 185 36.73 -9.57 9.75
N ASN A 186 36.43 -10.46 10.70
CA ASN A 186 37.35 -11.46 11.21
C ASN A 186 37.42 -12.72 10.35
N ALA A 187 36.52 -12.89 9.38
CA ALA A 187 36.59 -14.00 8.44
C ALA A 187 37.84 -13.89 7.56
N THR A 188 38.65 -14.96 7.58
CA THR A 188 39.97 -15.00 6.93
C THR A 188 39.87 -15.12 5.41
N ASN A 189 39.04 -16.06 4.93
CA ASN A 189 38.93 -16.37 3.51
C ASN A 189 37.59 -15.94 2.89
N ARG A 190 37.50 -15.99 1.56
CA ARG A 190 36.30 -15.59 0.79
C ARG A 190 35.11 -16.52 1.07
N GLY A 191 35.36 -17.81 1.32
CA GLY A 191 34.33 -18.79 1.66
C GLY A 191 33.64 -18.48 2.98
N SER A 192 34.39 -18.25 4.05
CA SER A 192 33.88 -17.85 5.37
C SER A 192 33.09 -16.54 5.31
N LYS A 193 33.50 -15.58 4.47
CA LYS A 193 32.74 -14.36 4.22
C LYS A 193 31.41 -14.62 3.52
N ALA A 194 31.39 -15.57 2.58
CA ALA A 194 30.16 -15.99 1.91
C ALA A 194 29.22 -16.73 2.88
N ILE A 195 29.76 -17.54 3.80
CA ILE A 195 28.99 -18.20 4.86
C ILE A 195 28.30 -17.16 5.74
N VAL A 196 29.02 -16.12 6.18
CA VAL A 196 28.40 -15.02 6.96
C VAL A 196 27.26 -14.34 6.19
N ALA A 197 27.44 -14.09 4.90
CA ALA A 197 26.37 -13.50 4.08
C ALA A 197 25.16 -14.43 3.95
N TRP A 198 25.37 -15.75 3.83
CA TRP A 198 24.31 -16.75 3.83
C TRP A 198 23.56 -16.80 5.16
N SER A 199 24.26 -16.74 6.29
CA SER A 199 23.64 -16.72 7.62
C SER A 199 22.65 -15.57 7.77
N ILE A 200 22.98 -14.37 7.27
CA ILE A 200 22.08 -13.22 7.31
C ILE A 200 20.85 -13.42 6.42
N VAL A 201 21.02 -14.01 5.22
CA VAL A 201 19.90 -14.30 4.32
C VAL A 201 18.97 -15.33 4.96
N SER A 202 19.51 -16.42 5.50
CA SER A 202 18.75 -17.44 6.21
C SER A 202 18.00 -16.86 7.41
N GLU A 203 18.65 -16.05 8.25
CA GLU A 203 17.98 -15.43 9.41
C GLU A 203 16.82 -14.52 9.00
N LEU A 204 17.00 -13.71 7.95
CA LEU A 204 15.92 -12.87 7.41
C LEU A 204 14.75 -13.69 6.88
N GLN A 205 15.03 -14.78 6.16
CA GLN A 205 14.00 -15.61 5.55
C GLN A 205 13.30 -16.51 6.57
N GLU A 206 14.04 -17.20 7.42
CA GLU A 206 13.56 -18.24 8.33
C GLU A 206 12.99 -17.65 9.63
N SER A 207 13.67 -16.66 10.23
CA SER A 207 13.24 -16.09 11.52
C SER A 207 12.26 -14.93 11.36
N HIS A 208 12.34 -14.18 10.27
CA HIS A 208 11.51 -12.99 10.04
C HIS A 208 10.51 -13.13 8.88
N GLY A 209 10.52 -14.24 8.14
CA GLY A 209 9.65 -14.44 6.98
C GLY A 209 9.88 -13.39 5.88
N SER A 210 11.09 -12.85 5.78
CA SER A 210 11.42 -11.74 4.88
C SER A 210 11.66 -12.27 3.48
N ARG A 211 11.05 -11.67 2.46
CA ARG A 211 11.43 -11.91 1.06
C ARG A 211 12.33 -10.79 0.58
N PHE A 212 13.18 -11.11 -0.39
CA PHE A 212 14.02 -10.12 -1.03
C PHE A 212 13.36 -9.71 -2.35
N LEU A 213 12.88 -8.48 -2.44
CA LEU A 213 12.03 -8.05 -3.54
C LEU A 213 12.72 -7.03 -4.44
N ARG A 214 12.46 -7.10 -5.73
CA ARG A 214 12.85 -6.08 -6.72
C ARG A 214 11.63 -5.63 -7.50
N GLU A 215 11.47 -4.32 -7.61
CA GLU A 215 10.43 -3.70 -8.42
C GLU A 215 10.78 -3.82 -9.91
N ASP A 216 9.82 -4.30 -10.69
CA ASP A 216 9.81 -4.10 -12.14
C ASP A 216 9.19 -2.75 -12.45
N LYS A 217 10.02 -1.80 -12.91
CA LYS A 217 9.57 -0.42 -13.19
C LYS A 217 8.52 -0.32 -14.28
N ARG A 218 8.41 -1.32 -15.16
CA ARG A 218 7.44 -1.29 -16.25
C ARG A 218 6.04 -1.64 -15.76
N SER A 219 5.94 -2.72 -14.97
CA SER A 219 4.64 -3.18 -14.46
C SER A 219 4.29 -2.57 -13.09
N GLY A 220 5.26 -2.07 -12.34
CA GLY A 220 5.10 -1.60 -10.97
C GLY A 220 4.90 -2.72 -9.95
N PHE A 221 5.06 -3.99 -10.36
CA PHE A 221 5.01 -5.14 -9.45
C PHE A 221 6.38 -5.45 -8.87
N TRP A 222 6.37 -6.04 -7.68
CA TRP A 222 7.54 -6.56 -7.00
C TRP A 222 7.69 -8.04 -7.26
N TYR A 223 8.92 -8.49 -7.46
CA TYR A 223 9.24 -9.89 -7.67
C TYR A 223 10.30 -10.34 -6.69
N GLU A 224 10.13 -11.55 -6.15
CA GLU A 224 11.15 -12.17 -5.32
C GLU A 224 12.40 -12.46 -6.15
N VAL A 225 13.56 -12.04 -5.65
CA VAL A 225 14.85 -12.30 -6.29
C VAL A 225 15.38 -13.66 -5.86
N SER A 226 16.27 -14.23 -6.68
CA SER A 226 16.93 -15.48 -6.33
C SER A 226 17.75 -15.35 -5.03
N LYS A 227 17.87 -16.45 -4.29
CA LYS A 227 18.72 -16.54 -3.09
C LYS A 227 20.17 -16.08 -3.35
N VAL A 228 20.68 -16.33 -4.56
CA VAL A 228 22.01 -15.88 -5.00
C VAL A 228 22.08 -14.35 -5.06
N ALA A 229 21.07 -13.69 -5.65
CA ALA A 229 20.99 -12.23 -5.72
C ALA A 229 20.80 -11.59 -4.34
N ALA A 230 20.01 -12.22 -3.45
CA ALA A 230 19.88 -11.80 -2.06
C ALA A 230 21.23 -11.82 -1.33
N ARG A 231 21.96 -12.95 -1.40
CA ARG A 231 23.31 -13.09 -0.81
C ARG A 231 24.31 -12.09 -1.39
N GLU A 232 24.23 -11.81 -2.69
CA GLU A 232 25.07 -10.80 -3.33
C GLU A 232 24.81 -9.40 -2.77
N LYS A 233 23.53 -9.00 -2.61
CA LYS A 233 23.15 -7.74 -1.95
C LYS A 233 23.77 -7.65 -0.55
N VAL A 234 23.68 -8.71 0.26
CA VAL A 234 24.30 -8.77 1.60
C VAL A 234 25.82 -8.62 1.52
N SER A 235 26.47 -9.35 0.62
CA SER A 235 27.93 -9.34 0.45
C SER A 235 28.46 -7.95 0.07
N VAL A 236 27.76 -7.27 -0.85
CA VAL A 236 28.10 -5.90 -1.27
C VAL A 236 27.95 -4.93 -0.09
N ALA A 237 26.84 -5.00 0.65
CA ALA A 237 26.60 -4.14 1.79
C ALA A 237 27.64 -4.30 2.91
N LEU A 238 27.99 -5.55 3.28
CA LEU A 238 29.04 -5.84 4.26
C LEU A 238 30.41 -5.30 3.82
N ARG A 239 30.75 -5.46 2.53
CA ARG A 239 31.99 -4.93 1.95
C ARG A 239 32.03 -3.40 2.03
N ASP A 240 30.91 -2.74 1.73
CA ASP A 240 30.84 -1.28 1.74
C ASP A 240 30.88 -0.72 3.17
N MET A 241 30.22 -1.38 4.13
CA MET A 241 30.33 -1.05 5.55
C MET A 241 31.77 -1.16 6.07
N ARG A 242 32.52 -2.19 5.65
CA ARG A 242 33.94 -2.34 6.01
C ARG A 242 34.81 -1.19 5.53
N LYS A 243 34.55 -0.64 4.33
CA LYS A 243 35.29 0.51 3.79
C LYS A 243 35.09 1.76 4.66
N VAL A 244 33.85 2.00 5.08
CA VAL A 244 33.50 3.14 5.94
C VAL A 244 34.25 3.06 7.28
N THR A 245 34.27 1.89 7.94
CA THR A 245 34.97 1.71 9.23
C THR A 245 36.48 1.87 9.13
N LYS A 246 37.10 1.48 8.00
CA LYS A 246 38.55 1.66 7.80
C LYS A 246 38.92 3.13 7.60
N ASN A 247 38.12 3.87 6.82
CA ASN A 247 38.37 5.29 6.56
C ASN A 247 38.17 6.14 7.83
N SER A 248 37.24 5.79 8.71
CA SER A 248 37.05 6.49 9.99
C SER A 248 38.17 6.27 11.00
N ASN A 249 38.88 5.13 10.91
CA ASN A 249 39.99 4.82 11.81
C ASN A 249 41.33 5.40 11.31
N SER A 250 41.44 5.68 10.02
CA SER A 250 42.64 6.30 9.42
C SER A 250 42.81 7.79 9.73
N THR A 251 41.74 8.49 10.11
CA THR A 251 41.73 9.95 10.36
C THR A 251 41.74 10.33 11.84
N ARG A 252 41.93 9.37 12.76
CA ARG A 252 41.76 9.57 14.21
C ARG A 252 43.06 9.71 15.01
N ALA A 253 44.13 10.19 14.38
CA ALA A 253 45.42 10.47 15.03
C ALA A 253 45.77 11.96 15.02
N VAL A 254 44.87 12.86 15.44
CA VAL A 254 45.20 14.21 15.96
C VAL A 254 44.13 14.59 17.01
N GLN A 255 44.57 15.14 18.14
CA GLN A 255 43.81 15.56 19.33
C GLN A 255 42.84 16.74 19.09
N PRO A 256 41.94 17.07 20.05
CA PRO A 256 40.65 17.69 19.75
C PRO A 256 40.76 19.19 19.55
N ALA A 257 40.34 19.66 18.39
CA ALA A 257 39.98 21.05 18.15
C ALA A 257 38.62 21.07 17.48
N ASN A 258 37.75 21.98 17.92
CA ASN A 258 36.39 22.20 17.46
C ASN A 258 36.30 22.16 15.92
N PHE A 259 35.89 21.02 15.39
CA PHE A 259 35.73 20.84 13.95
C PHE A 259 34.24 20.84 13.63
N PHE A 260 33.76 22.00 13.20
CA PHE A 260 32.50 22.12 12.47
C PHE A 260 32.54 21.15 11.28
N VAL A 261 31.77 20.08 11.39
CA VAL A 261 31.63 19.11 10.30
C VAL A 261 30.74 19.75 9.22
N THR A 262 31.35 20.31 8.20
CA THR A 262 30.71 20.57 6.90
C THR A 262 30.36 19.23 6.28
N THR A 263 29.13 18.80 6.51
CA THR A 263 28.54 17.60 5.90
C THR A 263 28.19 17.87 4.43
N SER A 264 29.08 17.47 3.52
CA SER A 264 28.72 17.16 2.12
C SER A 264 28.70 15.64 2.02
N SER A 265 27.58 14.93 2.03
CA SER A 265 26.38 15.09 1.23
C SER A 265 25.14 14.62 2.03
N LYS A 266 24.48 15.57 2.72
CA LYS A 266 23.06 15.41 3.05
C LYS A 266 22.28 15.65 1.76
N GLN A 267 22.05 14.61 0.95
CA GLN A 267 20.91 14.64 0.07
C GLN A 267 19.68 14.53 0.97
N LYS A 268 19.16 15.71 1.39
CA LYS A 268 17.91 15.87 2.12
C LYS A 268 16.87 15.08 1.32
N CYS A 269 16.18 14.12 1.94
CA CYS A 269 15.00 13.58 1.29
C CYS A 269 14.04 14.75 1.13
N ASN A 270 13.61 15.05 -0.09
CA ASN A 270 12.59 16.07 -0.30
C ASN A 270 11.32 15.61 0.41
N GLU A 271 10.79 16.44 1.31
CA GLU A 271 9.52 16.17 2.01
C GLU A 271 8.37 15.91 1.04
N ALA A 272 8.42 16.45 -0.18
CA ALA A 272 7.43 16.16 -1.23
C ALA A 272 7.52 14.73 -1.82
N GLU A 273 8.73 14.19 -1.98
CA GLU A 273 8.95 12.83 -2.52
C GLU A 273 8.72 11.77 -1.42
N VAL A 274 8.98 12.16 -0.16
CA VAL A 274 8.58 11.40 1.01
C VAL A 274 7.05 11.45 1.11
N ASN A 275 6.37 12.60 1.12
CA ASN A 275 4.90 12.71 1.26
C ASN A 275 4.08 12.06 0.14
N ALA A 276 4.61 11.97 -1.08
CA ALA A 276 3.93 11.27 -2.18
C ALA A 276 3.78 9.75 -1.94
N ILE A 277 4.57 9.17 -1.01
CA ILE A 277 4.53 7.74 -0.62
C ILE A 277 4.53 7.53 0.93
N SER A 278 4.74 8.57 1.74
CA SER A 278 4.87 8.59 3.21
C SER A 278 3.53 8.51 3.94
N SER A 279 2.48 8.14 3.24
CA SER A 279 1.25 7.64 3.85
C SER A 279 1.40 6.24 4.44
N HIS A 280 2.59 5.60 4.32
CA HIS A 280 2.80 4.21 4.70
C HIS A 280 3.80 3.86 5.80
N THR A 281 4.55 4.78 6.42
CA THR A 281 5.47 4.38 7.52
C THR A 281 5.83 5.51 8.50
N ARG A 282 4.85 6.11 9.16
CA ARG A 282 5.17 6.97 10.33
C ARG A 282 4.18 6.86 11.48
N SER A 283 4.00 5.63 11.96
CA SER A 283 3.62 5.18 13.31
C SER A 283 3.74 3.64 13.18
N ASP A 284 4.37 2.82 14.01
CA ASP A 284 4.68 2.84 15.43
C ASP A 284 5.85 1.89 15.70
N LEU A 285 6.73 2.26 16.64
CA LEU A 285 7.46 1.27 17.43
C LEU A 285 6.45 0.82 18.50
N ASN A 286 6.13 -0.48 18.49
CA ASN A 286 5.09 -1.16 19.28
C ASN A 286 3.69 -1.17 18.66
N ASP A 287 3.46 -2.05 17.68
CA ASP A 287 2.45 -3.10 17.86
C ASP A 287 2.66 -4.22 16.85
N SER A 288 2.44 -5.45 17.30
CA SER A 288 2.44 -6.64 16.47
C SER A 288 1.21 -6.66 15.55
N SER A 289 1.44 -6.98 14.27
CA SER A 289 0.43 -7.42 13.29
C SER A 289 -0.74 -6.47 13.00
N ASN A 290 -0.58 -5.53 12.06
CA ASN A 290 -1.68 -5.18 11.17
C ASN A 290 -1.20 -4.56 9.85
N SER A 291 -1.09 -5.39 8.81
CA SER A 291 -0.94 -4.94 7.42
C SER A 291 -2.34 -4.82 6.82
N SER A 292 -3.01 -3.67 7.00
CA SER A 292 -4.31 -3.42 6.39
C SER A 292 -4.13 -2.80 5.00
N SER A 293 -4.63 -3.49 3.97
CA SER A 293 -4.76 -2.99 2.60
C SER A 293 -6.04 -2.17 2.48
N TYR A 294 -5.92 -0.93 2.01
CA TYR A 294 -7.08 -0.04 1.76
C TYR A 294 -7.32 0.05 0.26
N VAL A 295 -8.54 -0.26 -0.16
CA VAL A 295 -8.96 0.00 -1.55
C VAL A 295 -10.18 0.89 -1.55
N PHE A 296 -10.01 2.04 -2.17
CA PHE A 296 -11.03 3.06 -2.33
C PHE A 296 -11.84 2.75 -3.58
N VAL A 297 -13.15 2.70 -3.41
CA VAL A 297 -14.07 2.38 -4.49
C VAL A 297 -15.18 3.42 -4.53
N ASP A 298 -15.19 4.20 -5.59
CA ASP A 298 -16.28 5.13 -5.90
C ASP A 298 -17.33 4.43 -6.79
N ILE A 299 -18.59 4.79 -6.62
CA ILE A 299 -19.76 4.24 -7.35
C ILE A 299 -20.36 5.29 -8.30
N GLU A 300 -19.98 6.57 -8.21
CA GLU A 300 -20.76 7.67 -8.82
C GLU A 300 -20.15 8.33 -10.06
N GLY A 301 -19.03 7.87 -10.61
CA GLY A 301 -18.48 8.43 -11.84
C GLY A 301 -17.90 7.37 -12.74
N ASP A 302 -18.67 6.92 -13.73
CA ASP A 302 -18.19 6.55 -15.08
C ASP A 302 -19.38 6.05 -15.91
N LEU A 303 -20.23 7.00 -16.30
CA LEU A 303 -21.07 6.91 -17.49
C LEU A 303 -20.46 7.85 -18.53
N GLN A 304 -19.30 7.50 -19.09
CA GLN A 304 -18.95 7.93 -20.44
C GLN A 304 -17.88 7.02 -21.04
N GLN A 305 -18.36 6.21 -21.99
CA GLN A 305 -17.69 5.52 -23.10
C GLN A 305 -16.17 5.36 -23.08
N GLY A 306 -15.73 4.11 -23.05
CA GLY A 306 -14.41 3.70 -23.50
C GLY A 306 -14.14 2.22 -23.21
N CYS A 307 -13.98 1.43 -24.28
CA CYS A 307 -13.49 0.04 -24.25
C CYS A 307 -14.44 -1.05 -23.74
N PHE A 308 -15.60 -1.21 -24.39
CA PHE A 308 -16.14 -2.56 -24.63
C PHE A 308 -16.24 -2.74 -26.13
N GLY A 309 -15.23 -3.40 -26.71
CA GLY A 309 -15.27 -3.85 -28.09
C GLY A 309 -16.42 -4.82 -28.25
N THR A 310 -17.32 -4.53 -29.19
CA THR A 310 -18.37 -5.43 -29.65
C THR A 310 -17.71 -6.68 -30.21
N GLY A 311 -17.89 -7.82 -29.54
CA GLY A 311 -17.54 -9.12 -30.07
C GLY A 311 -18.35 -9.38 -31.33
N THR A 312 -17.64 -9.53 -32.44
CA THR A 312 -18.13 -9.94 -33.76
C THR A 312 -18.86 -11.27 -33.66
N ALA A 313 -20.08 -11.30 -34.22
CA ALA A 313 -20.83 -12.51 -34.49
C ALA A 313 -20.01 -13.44 -35.39
N ILE A 314 -19.91 -14.71 -35.00
CA ILE A 314 -19.38 -15.78 -35.85
C ILE A 314 -20.61 -16.51 -36.39
N ASP A 315 -20.94 -16.18 -37.63
CA ASP A 315 -21.85 -16.94 -38.47
C ASP A 315 -21.15 -18.25 -38.87
N GLY A 316 -21.88 -19.36 -38.77
CA GLY A 316 -21.31 -20.70 -38.87
C GLY A 316 -22.39 -21.70 -39.25
N SER A 317 -22.72 -21.66 -40.54
CA SER A 317 -23.39 -22.72 -41.29
C SER A 317 -22.77 -24.09 -41.01
N GLU A 318 -23.58 -25.10 -40.72
CA GLU A 318 -23.30 -26.45 -41.19
C GLU A 318 -24.59 -27.26 -41.35
N SER A 319 -24.70 -27.79 -42.55
CA SER A 319 -25.72 -28.70 -43.08
C SER A 319 -25.55 -30.12 -42.56
N MET A 320 -26.63 -30.73 -42.07
CA MET A 320 -27.13 -32.05 -42.47
C MET A 320 -28.57 -32.20 -42.03
#